data_AF-A0A521UG01-F1
#
_entry.id   AF-A0A521UG01-F1
#
_cell.length_a   1.000
_cell.length_b   1.000
_cell.length_c   1.000
_cell.angle_alpha   90.00
_cell.angle_beta   90.00
_cell.angle_gamma   90.00
#
_symmetry.space_group_name_H-M   'P 1'
#
loop_
_entity.id
_entity.type
_entity.pdbx_description
1 polymer ?
#
loop_
_entity_poly.entity_id
_entity_poly.type
_entity_poly.pdbx_seq_one_letter_code
_entity_poly.pdbx_strand_id
1 'polypeptide(L)'
;MLFFALALAVGGWTAARHIQLDAIPDLSDPQVIVFTEWMGRSPTLVEDQVTYPLVTALLGAPHVADVRGQTMFGMSFVYVVFEEGTDLYWARSRVLEYLSTVRNRLPPDATSRLGPDATGIGWVYQYALVDRSGRHDLGQLRALQDYSLRYALTSVPGVAEVASVGGFEQQYQVTIDPVRLRNFGLTIADVSRAVRRSNADVGGRILEMSEREYFVRGRGYIARSQDLEEVVIRVGAAGTPVLVRDVATVRIGGDIRRGAAELDGHGEVVSGIVVMRYGENALDVIRRVERKLEALRTSLPPGVEVVTVYSRAGLIERAIDTLKHALVEEMIVVSLVIILFLLHLRSALLPIVSIPLAVLASFIPLYLLGIPATIMSLGGIAIAIGATVDAEIVMVEAAHKKLEGTPPDLPPAERERLLAEAAREVTPAIFFSLLIIAVSFIPVFGLTGQAGRLF
;
A
#
# COMPACT_ATOMS: atom_id res chain seq x y z
N MET A 1 -9.71 30.56 -30.90
CA MET A 1 -10.12 30.38 -29.48
C MET A 1 -10.89 29.08 -29.25
N LEU A 2 -11.99 28.79 -29.97
CA LEU A 2 -12.77 27.55 -29.78
C LEU A 2 -11.95 26.26 -29.89
N PHE A 3 -11.02 26.17 -30.85
CA PHE A 3 -10.12 25.01 -30.97
C PHE A 3 -9.21 24.83 -29.74
N PHE A 4 -8.71 25.93 -29.18
CA PHE A 4 -7.85 25.90 -27.99
C PHE A 4 -8.65 25.51 -26.73
N ALA A 5 -9.86 26.05 -26.57
CA ALA A 5 -10.78 25.64 -25.51
C ALA A 5 -11.15 24.15 -25.63
N LEU A 6 -11.39 23.66 -26.84
CA LEU A 6 -11.65 22.23 -27.08
C LEU A 6 -10.43 21.37 -26.74
N ALA A 7 -9.23 21.80 -27.14
CA ALA A 7 -7.99 21.10 -26.81
C ALA A 7 -7.76 21.02 -25.29
N LEU A 8 -8.02 22.12 -24.56
CA LEU A 8 -7.95 22.15 -23.10
C LEU A 8 -9.01 21.25 -22.45
N ALA A 9 -10.25 21.26 -22.95
CA ALA A 9 -11.31 20.39 -22.43
C ALA A 9 -10.96 18.91 -22.62
N VAL A 10 -10.47 18.53 -23.81
CA VAL A 10 -10.08 17.15 -24.11
C VAL A 10 -8.83 16.74 -23.32
N GLY A 11 -7.83 17.62 -23.24
CA GLY A 11 -6.60 17.38 -22.47
C GLY A 11 -6.89 17.23 -20.98
N GLY A 12 -7.67 18.15 -20.42
CA GLY A 12 -8.13 18.13 -19.03
C GLY A 12 -8.99 16.92 -18.70
N TRP A 13 -9.93 16.56 -19.57
CA TRP A 13 -10.73 15.34 -19.40
C TRP A 13 -9.87 14.08 -19.42
N THR A 14 -8.89 14.02 -20.30
CA THR A 14 -7.97 12.87 -20.38
C THR A 14 -7.10 12.78 -19.14
N ALA A 15 -6.57 13.91 -18.65
CA ALA A 15 -5.80 13.99 -17.41
C ALA A 15 -6.66 13.58 -16.20
N ALA A 16 -7.88 14.10 -16.08
CA ALA A 16 -8.81 13.77 -15.00
C ALA A 16 -9.18 12.28 -14.94
N ARG A 17 -9.14 11.56 -16.07
CA ARG A 17 -9.37 10.11 -16.11
C ARG A 17 -8.16 9.25 -15.75
N HIS A 18 -6.94 9.77 -15.87
CA HIS A 18 -5.70 9.01 -15.62
C HIS A 18 -4.95 9.45 -14.37
N ILE A 19 -5.38 10.53 -13.72
CA ILE A 19 -4.79 10.99 -12.46
C ILE A 19 -5.03 9.95 -11.35
N GLN A 20 -4.05 9.83 -10.45
CA GLN A 20 -4.18 8.97 -9.28
C GLN A 20 -5.22 9.55 -8.31
N LEU A 21 -6.08 8.69 -7.77
CA LEU A 21 -7.13 9.08 -6.82
C LEU A 21 -6.80 8.54 -5.45
N ASP A 22 -6.80 9.43 -4.45
CA ASP A 22 -6.70 9.05 -3.05
C ASP A 22 -7.52 10.01 -2.18
N ALA A 23 -7.78 9.66 -0.93
CA ALA A 23 -8.53 10.51 -0.01
C ALA A 23 -7.66 11.67 0.49
N ILE A 24 -6.40 11.39 0.80
CA ILE A 24 -5.41 12.34 1.33
C ILE A 24 -4.06 12.12 0.63
N PRO A 25 -3.20 13.16 0.55
CA PRO A 25 -1.85 12.99 0.04
C PRO A 25 -1.02 12.07 0.94
N ASP A 26 0.01 11.41 0.38
CA ASP A 26 0.92 10.60 1.18
C ASP A 26 1.82 11.51 2.04
N LEU A 27 1.55 11.51 3.35
CA LEU A 27 2.30 12.27 4.35
C LEU A 27 3.49 11.49 4.92
N SER A 28 3.74 10.27 4.44
CA SER A 28 4.77 9.38 4.99
C SER A 28 6.14 9.75 4.46
N ASP A 29 7.13 9.82 5.35
CA ASP A 29 8.53 9.95 4.92
C ASP A 29 9.00 8.69 4.19
N PRO A 30 9.91 8.82 3.20
CA PRO A 30 10.51 7.66 2.57
C PRO A 30 11.25 6.85 3.63
N GLN A 31 10.81 5.61 3.83
CA GLN A 31 11.35 4.73 4.85
C GLN A 31 11.66 3.34 4.30
N VAL A 32 12.76 2.77 4.75
CA VAL A 32 13.16 1.40 4.44
C VAL A 32 13.25 0.62 5.73
N ILE A 33 12.50 -0.47 5.81
CA ILE A 33 12.50 -1.35 6.97
C ILE A 33 13.51 -2.48 6.72
N VAL A 34 14.37 -2.74 7.70
CA VAL A 34 15.20 -3.93 7.77
C VAL A 34 14.67 -4.79 8.91
N PHE A 35 14.14 -5.96 8.56
CA PHE A 35 13.67 -6.95 9.53
C PHE A 35 14.72 -8.03 9.68
N THR A 36 15.17 -8.28 10.91
CA THR A 36 16.09 -9.37 11.21
C THR A 36 15.50 -10.30 12.24
N GLU A 37 15.50 -11.59 11.92
CA GLU A 37 15.02 -12.65 12.79
C GLU A 37 16.20 -13.44 13.37
N TRP A 38 16.18 -13.62 14.70
CA TRP A 38 17.14 -14.44 15.44
C TRP A 38 16.44 -15.09 16.65
N MET A 39 15.57 -16.05 16.36
CA MET A 39 14.63 -16.62 17.34
C MET A 39 15.31 -17.28 18.55
N GLY A 40 14.61 -17.23 19.69
CA GLY A 40 15.06 -17.84 20.95
C GLY A 40 16.09 -17.01 21.74
N ARG A 41 16.33 -15.76 21.35
CA ARG A 41 17.27 -14.84 22.01
C ARG A 41 16.55 -13.74 22.78
N SER A 42 17.13 -13.33 23.90
CA SER A 42 16.60 -12.22 24.71
C SER A 42 16.68 -10.89 23.96
N PRO A 43 15.79 -9.93 24.22
CA PRO A 43 15.82 -8.62 23.57
C PRO A 43 17.18 -7.92 23.74
N THR A 44 17.78 -7.97 24.94
CA THR A 44 19.10 -7.37 25.18
C THR A 44 20.19 -7.95 24.27
N LEU A 45 20.21 -9.26 24.07
CA LEU A 45 21.20 -9.89 23.21
C LEU A 45 20.97 -9.56 21.73
N VAL A 46 19.70 -9.48 21.31
CA VAL A 46 19.35 -9.05 19.95
C VAL A 46 19.73 -7.58 19.74
N GLU A 47 19.55 -6.72 20.74
CA GLU A 47 19.97 -5.32 20.69
C GLU A 47 21.48 -5.24 20.44
N ASP A 48 22.28 -5.88 21.29
CA ASP A 48 23.73 -5.78 21.25
C ASP A 48 24.36 -6.39 19.98
N GLN A 49 23.80 -7.49 19.48
CA GLN A 49 24.42 -8.29 18.41
C GLN A 49 23.78 -8.08 17.03
N VAL A 50 22.58 -7.52 16.97
CA VAL A 50 21.82 -7.36 15.71
C VAL A 50 21.39 -5.91 15.52
N THR A 51 20.54 -5.38 16.40
CA THR A 51 19.93 -4.06 16.20
C THR A 51 20.98 -2.95 16.22
N TYR A 52 21.84 -2.92 17.24
CA TYR A 52 22.86 -1.89 17.40
C TYR A 52 23.87 -1.86 16.24
N PRO A 53 24.46 -2.99 15.79
CA PRO A 53 25.30 -3.03 14.59
C PRO A 53 24.60 -2.56 13.31
N LEU A 54 23.31 -2.89 13.14
CA LEU A 54 22.53 -2.44 11.98
C LEU A 54 22.28 -0.94 12.02
N VAL A 55 21.78 -0.43 13.15
CA VAL A 55 21.49 1.01 13.33
C VAL A 55 22.74 1.84 13.12
N THR A 56 23.85 1.50 13.80
CA THR A 56 25.10 2.26 13.72
C THR A 56 25.72 2.25 12.32
N ALA A 57 25.56 1.17 11.56
CA ALA A 57 26.03 1.14 10.17
C ALA A 57 25.17 1.99 9.24
N LEU A 58 23.85 2.04 9.47
CA LEU A 58 22.90 2.76 8.63
C LEU A 58 22.81 4.26 8.95
N LEU A 59 23.20 4.69 10.15
CA LEU A 59 23.26 6.11 10.52
C LEU A 59 24.18 6.93 9.62
N GLY A 60 25.25 6.32 9.09
CA GLY A 60 26.19 6.97 8.18
C GLY A 60 25.81 6.86 6.70
N ALA A 61 24.63 6.33 6.37
CA ALA A 61 24.20 6.23 4.98
C ALA A 61 23.74 7.60 4.44
N PRO A 62 23.97 7.92 3.16
CA PRO A 62 23.61 9.23 2.63
C PRO A 62 22.09 9.45 2.64
N HIS A 63 21.67 10.70 2.87
CA HIS A 63 20.27 11.13 2.95
C HIS A 63 19.44 10.48 4.07
N VAL A 64 20.08 9.83 5.05
CA VAL A 64 19.38 9.32 6.23
C VAL A 64 19.13 10.46 7.21
N ALA A 65 17.86 10.68 7.54
CA ALA A 65 17.44 11.66 8.53
C ALA A 65 17.47 11.08 9.95
N ASP A 66 16.97 9.84 10.12
CA ASP A 66 16.91 9.15 11.42
C ASP A 66 16.89 7.62 11.21
N VAL A 67 17.40 6.87 12.18
CA VAL A 67 17.36 5.41 12.20
C VAL A 67 16.79 4.93 13.52
N ARG A 68 15.66 4.25 13.47
CA ARG A 68 14.93 3.78 14.66
C ARG A 68 15.05 2.27 14.78
N GLY A 69 15.62 1.80 15.88
CA GLY A 69 15.67 0.38 16.22
C GLY A 69 14.56 0.00 17.19
N GLN A 70 13.84 -1.09 16.90
CA GLN A 70 12.93 -1.73 17.83
C GLN A 70 13.30 -3.20 18.00
N THR A 71 13.66 -3.56 19.22
CA THR A 71 14.12 -4.90 19.56
C THR A 71 13.08 -5.65 20.37
N MET A 72 12.80 -6.88 19.93
CA MET A 72 11.86 -7.80 20.56
C MET A 72 12.52 -9.15 20.82
N PHE A 73 11.80 -10.06 21.48
CA PHE A 73 12.30 -11.41 21.75
C PHE A 73 12.48 -12.20 20.43
N GLY A 74 13.74 -12.30 20.00
CA GLY A 74 14.17 -12.98 18.80
C GLY A 74 13.98 -12.22 17.48
N MET A 75 13.66 -10.92 17.53
CA MET A 75 13.40 -10.12 16.34
C MET A 75 13.93 -8.69 16.50
N SER A 76 14.37 -8.10 15.41
CA SER A 76 14.83 -6.72 15.30
C SER A 76 14.16 -6.04 14.11
N PHE A 77 13.57 -4.88 14.35
CA PHE A 77 13.01 -4.00 13.32
C PHE A 77 13.83 -2.72 13.30
N VAL A 78 14.51 -2.45 12.18
CA VAL A 78 15.25 -1.21 11.98
C VAL A 78 14.56 -0.40 10.89
N TYR A 79 14.08 0.78 11.24
CA TYR A 79 13.42 1.72 10.35
C TYR A 79 14.42 2.81 9.95
N VAL A 80 14.82 2.83 8.69
CA VAL A 80 15.70 3.85 8.13
C VAL A 80 14.83 4.91 7.47
N VAL A 81 14.77 6.10 8.06
CA VAL A 81 13.98 7.23 7.56
C VAL A 81 14.91 8.16 6.79
N PHE A 82 14.52 8.49 5.56
CA PHE A 82 15.30 9.35 4.67
C PHE A 82 14.78 10.77 4.65
N GLU A 83 15.64 11.69 4.23
CA GLU A 83 15.30 13.09 3.95
C GLU A 83 14.19 13.18 2.87
N GLU A 84 13.39 14.24 2.95
CA GLU A 84 12.33 14.53 2.00
C GLU A 84 12.85 14.60 0.55
N GLY A 85 12.09 14.03 -0.39
CA GLY A 85 12.46 13.99 -1.81
C GLY A 85 13.41 12.86 -2.20
N THR A 86 13.87 12.03 -1.25
CA THR A 86 14.68 10.84 -1.55
C THR A 86 13.85 9.80 -2.29
N ASP A 87 14.33 9.33 -3.45
CA ASP A 87 13.71 8.21 -4.17
C ASP A 87 13.76 6.92 -3.34
N LEU A 88 12.61 6.26 -3.19
CA LEU A 88 12.49 5.07 -2.36
C LEU A 88 13.33 3.90 -2.91
N TYR A 89 13.37 3.71 -4.22
CA TYR A 89 14.14 2.60 -4.81
C TYR A 89 15.65 2.81 -4.70
N TRP A 90 16.11 4.06 -4.84
CA TRP A 90 17.48 4.45 -4.53
C TRP A 90 17.81 4.17 -3.07
N ALA A 91 16.96 4.61 -2.13
CA ALA A 91 17.13 4.39 -0.70
C ALA A 91 17.20 2.88 -0.37
N ARG A 92 16.30 2.07 -0.91
CA ARG A 92 16.32 0.60 -0.76
C ARG A 92 17.61 -0.02 -1.27
N SER A 93 18.11 0.45 -2.42
CA SER A 93 19.36 -0.02 -3.00
C SER A 93 20.57 0.33 -2.13
N ARG A 94 20.59 1.54 -1.54
CA ARG A 94 21.63 1.95 -0.58
C ARG A 94 21.58 1.13 0.70
N VAL A 95 20.39 0.92 1.29
CA VAL A 95 20.25 0.08 2.48
C VAL A 95 20.74 -1.34 2.21
N LEU A 96 20.44 -1.90 1.04
CA LEU A 96 20.91 -3.24 0.65
C LEU A 96 22.44 -3.32 0.57
N GLU A 97 23.09 -2.29 0.01
CA GLU A 97 24.55 -2.19 -0.04
C GLU A 97 25.14 -2.18 1.38
N TYR A 98 24.64 -1.31 2.27
CA TYR A 98 25.11 -1.24 3.66
C TYR A 98 24.85 -2.56 4.40
N LEU A 99 23.67 -3.16 4.23
CA LEU A 99 23.33 -4.45 4.84
C LEU A 99 24.31 -5.56 4.40
N SER A 100 24.76 -5.54 3.15
CA SER A 100 25.74 -6.50 2.64
C SER A 100 27.10 -6.39 3.35
N THR A 101 27.51 -5.18 3.76
CA THR A 101 28.78 -4.95 4.48
C THR A 101 28.71 -5.38 5.95
N VAL A 102 27.53 -5.26 6.57
CA VAL A 102 27.30 -5.57 7.99
C VAL A 102 27.03 -7.06 8.20
N ARG A 103 26.67 -7.80 7.15
CA ARG A 103 26.34 -9.23 7.22
C ARG A 103 27.37 -10.08 7.97
N ASN A 104 28.66 -9.79 7.82
CA ASN A 104 29.74 -10.54 8.49
C ASN A 104 29.87 -10.22 9.99
N ARG A 105 29.22 -9.16 10.48
CA ARG A 105 29.16 -8.77 11.89
C ARG A 105 27.92 -9.31 12.59
N LEU A 106 26.93 -9.78 11.83
CA LEU A 106 25.72 -10.38 12.37
C LEU A 106 25.97 -11.86 12.73
N PRO A 107 25.25 -12.41 13.72
CA PRO A 107 25.29 -13.83 14.03
C PRO A 107 24.99 -14.69 12.78
N PRO A 108 25.65 -15.84 12.59
CA PRO A 108 25.50 -16.67 11.39
C PRO A 108 24.07 -17.23 11.21
N ASP A 109 23.34 -17.39 12.32
CA ASP A 109 21.95 -17.88 12.32
C ASP A 109 20.91 -16.74 12.18
N ALA A 110 21.34 -15.48 12.15
CA ALA A 110 20.43 -14.34 12.01
C ALA A 110 20.10 -14.08 10.53
N THR A 111 18.82 -13.99 10.22
CA THR A 111 18.34 -13.74 8.84
C THR A 111 17.77 -12.34 8.71
N SER A 112 18.48 -11.47 8.03
CA SER A 112 18.04 -10.11 7.70
C SER A 112 17.39 -10.06 6.32
N ARG A 113 16.26 -9.36 6.22
CA ARG A 113 15.55 -9.08 4.97
C ARG A 113 15.07 -7.64 4.93
N LEU A 114 14.95 -7.09 3.72
CA LEU A 114 14.25 -5.83 3.51
C LEU A 114 12.75 -6.03 3.68
N GLY A 115 12.10 -5.03 4.26
CA GLY A 115 10.64 -4.96 4.36
C GLY A 115 9.99 -4.72 2.99
N PRO A 116 8.65 -4.72 2.96
CA PRO A 116 7.89 -4.49 1.75
C PRO A 116 8.21 -3.13 1.12
N ASP A 117 7.90 -3.01 -0.16
CA ASP A 117 8.04 -1.76 -0.91
C ASP A 117 6.80 -0.88 -0.74
N ALA A 118 6.57 -0.46 0.50
CA ALA A 118 5.37 0.25 0.92
C ALA A 118 5.65 1.25 2.05
N THR A 119 4.77 2.23 2.20
CA THR A 119 4.83 3.24 3.28
C THR A 119 3.96 2.85 4.48
N GLY A 120 4.00 3.64 5.56
CA GLY A 120 3.17 3.43 6.75
C GLY A 120 1.66 3.50 6.46
N ILE A 121 1.27 4.17 5.38
CA ILE A 121 -0.12 4.22 4.88
C ILE A 121 -0.41 3.15 3.81
N GLY A 122 0.48 2.17 3.59
CA GLY A 122 0.29 1.15 2.56
C GLY A 122 -0.87 0.18 2.82
N TRP A 123 -1.45 0.17 4.02
CA TRP A 123 -2.51 -0.77 4.40
C TRP A 123 -3.86 -0.35 3.81
N VAL A 124 -4.18 -0.87 2.62
CA VAL A 124 -5.34 -0.41 1.83
C VAL A 124 -6.59 -1.27 2.00
N TYR A 125 -6.42 -2.55 2.32
CA TYR A 125 -7.52 -3.51 2.42
C TYR A 125 -7.21 -4.60 3.46
N GLN A 126 -8.18 -4.92 4.32
CA GLN A 126 -8.08 -6.00 5.30
C GLN A 126 -9.32 -6.87 5.26
N TYR A 127 -9.12 -8.18 5.44
CA TYR A 127 -10.21 -9.16 5.47
C TYR A 127 -9.96 -10.21 6.53
N ALA A 128 -11.03 -10.81 7.04
CA ALA A 128 -11.01 -11.97 7.92
C ALA A 128 -11.49 -13.21 7.18
N LEU A 129 -10.90 -14.36 7.51
CA LEU A 129 -11.36 -15.69 7.10
C LEU A 129 -12.20 -16.26 8.23
N VAL A 130 -13.45 -16.56 7.90
CA VAL A 130 -14.42 -17.12 8.84
C VAL A 130 -14.97 -18.40 8.27
N ASP A 131 -15.03 -19.46 9.08
CA ASP A 131 -15.79 -20.67 8.74
C ASP A 131 -17.04 -20.76 9.61
N ARG A 132 -18.20 -20.44 9.03
CA ARG A 132 -19.49 -20.51 9.74
C ARG A 132 -19.99 -21.94 9.95
N SER A 133 -19.41 -22.92 9.24
CA SER A 133 -19.75 -24.33 9.37
C SER A 133 -19.01 -25.03 10.51
N GLY A 134 -17.97 -24.39 11.07
CA GLY A 134 -17.13 -24.95 12.14
C GLY A 134 -16.33 -26.18 11.71
N ARG A 135 -16.13 -26.39 10.40
CA ARG A 135 -15.40 -27.55 9.86
C ARG A 135 -13.90 -27.34 9.82
N HIS A 136 -13.46 -26.09 9.79
CA HIS A 136 -12.05 -25.72 9.72
C HIS A 136 -11.59 -25.04 10.99
N ASP A 137 -10.44 -25.48 11.50
CA ASP A 137 -9.79 -24.83 12.64
C ASP A 137 -8.93 -23.62 12.22
N LEU A 138 -8.47 -22.86 13.21
CA LEU A 138 -7.62 -21.67 12.98
C LEU A 138 -6.27 -22.00 12.32
N GLY A 139 -5.77 -23.23 12.45
CA GLY A 139 -4.55 -23.67 11.79
C GLY A 139 -4.76 -23.95 10.30
N GLN A 140 -5.89 -24.56 9.96
CA GLN A 140 -6.32 -24.82 8.58
C GLN A 140 -6.65 -23.51 7.86
N LEU A 141 -7.35 -22.58 8.53
CA LEU A 141 -7.59 -21.24 7.99
C LEU A 141 -6.28 -20.47 7.79
N ARG A 142 -5.31 -20.60 8.71
CA ARG A 142 -4.00 -19.97 8.57
C ARG A 142 -3.19 -20.58 7.43
N ALA A 143 -3.23 -21.90 7.25
CA ALA A 143 -2.61 -22.57 6.11
C ALA A 143 -3.26 -22.13 4.78
N LEU A 144 -4.58 -22.00 4.73
CA LEU A 144 -5.28 -21.46 3.57
C LEU A 144 -4.84 -20.03 3.25
N GLN A 145 -4.70 -19.20 4.27
CA GLN A 145 -4.18 -17.83 4.12
C GLN A 145 -2.75 -17.83 3.57
N ASP A 146 -1.82 -18.53 4.22
CA ASP A 146 -0.39 -18.44 3.93
C ASP A 146 0.01 -19.11 2.61
N TYR A 147 -0.66 -20.22 2.25
CA TYR A 147 -0.28 -21.04 1.10
C TYR A 147 -1.19 -20.90 -0.12
N SER A 148 -2.35 -20.24 0.00
CA SER A 148 -3.24 -20.00 -1.14
C SER A 148 -3.53 -18.52 -1.33
N LEU A 149 -4.25 -17.89 -0.39
CA LEU A 149 -4.73 -16.52 -0.55
C LEU A 149 -3.61 -15.50 -0.65
N ARG A 150 -2.58 -15.61 0.19
CA ARG A 150 -1.40 -14.75 0.14
C ARG A 150 -0.80 -14.71 -1.26
N TYR A 151 -0.48 -15.85 -1.86
CA TYR A 151 0.10 -15.89 -3.20
C TYR A 151 -0.85 -15.39 -4.29
N ALA A 152 -2.13 -15.76 -4.18
CA ALA A 152 -3.14 -15.32 -5.15
C ALA A 152 -3.33 -13.80 -5.13
N LEU A 153 -3.29 -13.17 -3.95
CA LEU A 153 -3.43 -11.72 -3.80
C LEU A 153 -2.12 -10.96 -4.06
N THR A 154 -0.96 -11.51 -3.69
CA THR A 154 0.34 -10.92 -4.05
C THR A 154 0.56 -10.88 -5.56
N SER A 155 -0.09 -11.78 -6.32
CA SER A 155 -0.05 -11.73 -7.80
C SER A 155 -0.80 -10.55 -8.42
N VAL A 156 -1.58 -9.80 -7.63
CA VAL A 156 -2.34 -8.65 -8.11
C VAL A 156 -1.39 -7.47 -8.36
N PRO A 157 -1.40 -6.84 -9.55
CA PRO A 157 -0.55 -5.68 -9.82
C PRO A 157 -0.82 -4.53 -8.85
N GLY A 158 0.25 -3.94 -8.32
CA GLY A 158 0.23 -2.86 -7.34
C GLY A 158 0.18 -3.31 -5.87
N VAL A 159 0.09 -4.61 -5.60
CA VAL A 159 0.29 -5.17 -4.25
C VAL A 159 1.79 -5.36 -4.00
N ALA A 160 2.28 -4.91 -2.84
CA ALA A 160 3.64 -5.13 -2.37
C ALA A 160 3.74 -6.37 -1.48
N GLU A 161 2.78 -6.53 -0.57
CA GLU A 161 2.75 -7.64 0.39
C GLU A 161 1.31 -7.98 0.77
N VAL A 162 1.10 -9.25 1.13
CA VAL A 162 -0.12 -9.70 1.80
C VAL A 162 0.32 -10.34 3.12
N ALA A 163 0.15 -9.59 4.20
CA ALA A 163 0.57 -10.01 5.52
C ALA A 163 -0.55 -10.79 6.21
N SER A 164 -0.19 -11.89 6.86
CA SER A 164 -1.12 -12.72 7.62
C SER A 164 -1.12 -12.32 9.09
N VAL A 165 -2.30 -12.24 9.69
CA VAL A 165 -2.48 -11.83 11.10
C VAL A 165 -3.39 -12.84 11.80
N GLY A 166 -3.01 -13.26 13.01
CA GLY A 166 -3.76 -14.25 13.77
C GLY A 166 -3.60 -15.68 13.27
N GLY A 167 -4.47 -16.57 13.75
CA GLY A 167 -4.40 -18.00 13.51
C GLY A 167 -3.20 -18.71 14.16
N PHE A 168 -3.04 -19.99 13.82
CA PHE A 168 -1.91 -20.81 14.27
C PHE A 168 -1.13 -21.31 13.06
N GLU A 169 0.18 -21.06 13.02
CA GLU A 169 1.04 -21.74 12.05
C GLU A 169 1.12 -23.22 12.41
N GLN A 170 0.78 -24.10 11.46
CA GLN A 170 0.78 -25.54 11.71
C GLN A 170 2.19 -26.04 11.97
N GLN A 171 2.38 -26.68 13.12
CA GLN A 171 3.67 -27.17 13.57
C GLN A 171 3.56 -28.63 14.00
N TYR A 172 4.49 -29.45 13.53
CA TYR A 172 4.67 -30.81 14.06
C TYR A 172 5.44 -30.73 15.37
N GLN A 173 4.76 -31.03 16.48
CA GLN A 173 5.32 -30.95 17.82
C GLN A 173 5.67 -32.34 18.33
N VAL A 174 6.96 -32.57 18.61
CA VAL A 174 7.47 -33.78 19.24
C VAL A 174 7.64 -33.52 20.73
N THR A 175 6.64 -33.90 21.53
CA THR A 175 6.65 -33.73 22.98
C THR A 175 7.34 -34.91 23.65
N ILE A 176 8.57 -34.70 24.11
CA ILE A 176 9.41 -35.75 24.71
C ILE A 176 8.94 -36.05 26.13
N ASP A 177 8.84 -37.34 26.49
CA ASP A 177 8.59 -37.81 27.85
C ASP A 177 9.94 -38.05 28.57
N PRO A 178 10.30 -37.24 29.58
CA PRO A 178 11.60 -37.36 30.26
C PRO A 178 11.79 -38.71 30.96
N VAL A 179 10.72 -39.36 31.41
CA VAL A 179 10.78 -40.65 32.11
C VAL A 179 11.11 -41.75 31.12
N ARG A 180 10.42 -41.80 29.97
CA ARG A 180 10.72 -42.77 28.90
C ARG A 180 12.12 -42.56 28.35
N LEU A 181 12.49 -41.31 28.08
CA LEU A 181 13.82 -40.97 27.57
C LEU A 181 14.94 -41.50 28.48
N ARG A 182 14.78 -41.36 29.80
CA ARG A 182 15.71 -41.90 30.81
C ARG A 182 15.74 -43.43 30.83
N ASN A 183 14.60 -44.10 30.72
CA ASN A 183 14.53 -45.57 30.71
C ASN A 183 15.28 -46.18 29.52
N PHE A 184 15.31 -45.49 28.37
CA PHE A 184 16.07 -45.91 27.19
C PHE A 184 17.52 -45.39 27.17
N GLY A 185 17.96 -44.65 28.19
CA GLY A 185 19.31 -44.06 28.24
C GLY A 185 19.61 -43.13 27.06
N LEU A 186 18.59 -42.36 26.64
CA LEU A 186 18.69 -41.40 25.55
C LEU A 186 18.72 -39.96 26.08
N THR A 187 19.24 -39.05 25.28
CA THR A 187 19.23 -37.60 25.57
C THR A 187 18.30 -36.88 24.60
N ILE A 188 17.88 -35.65 24.96
CA ILE A 188 17.09 -34.79 24.07
C ILE A 188 17.86 -34.52 22.77
N ALA A 189 19.19 -34.40 22.87
CA ALA A 189 20.07 -34.21 21.71
C ALA A 189 20.04 -35.40 20.74
N ASP A 190 19.90 -36.64 21.24
CA ASP A 190 19.79 -37.83 20.40
C ASP A 190 18.50 -37.80 19.58
N VAL A 191 17.37 -37.47 20.21
CA VAL A 191 16.07 -37.31 19.52
C VAL A 191 16.14 -36.20 18.47
N SER A 192 16.66 -35.02 18.84
CA SER A 192 16.78 -33.89 17.92
C SER A 192 17.66 -34.23 16.71
N ARG A 193 18.77 -34.95 16.91
CA ARG A 193 19.67 -35.37 15.84
C ARG A 193 19.02 -36.41 14.92
N ALA A 194 18.26 -37.35 15.49
CA ALA A 194 17.53 -38.37 14.73
C ALA A 194 16.49 -37.72 13.82
N VAL A 195 15.64 -36.83 14.36
CA VAL A 195 14.63 -36.10 13.59
C VAL A 195 15.28 -35.25 12.49
N ARG A 196 16.34 -34.50 12.80
CA ARG A 196 17.05 -33.65 11.83
C ARG A 196 17.64 -34.43 10.65
N ARG A 197 18.10 -35.66 10.89
CA ARG A 197 18.67 -36.53 9.84
C ARG A 197 17.62 -37.26 9.01
N SER A 198 16.37 -37.30 9.47
CA SER A 198 15.30 -38.12 8.88
C SER A 198 14.31 -37.33 8.03
N ASN A 199 14.58 -36.05 7.76
CA ASN A 199 13.72 -35.18 6.95
C ASN A 199 14.50 -34.55 5.79
N ALA A 200 15.09 -35.40 4.94
CA ALA A 200 15.86 -34.94 3.79
C ALA A 200 15.72 -35.91 2.62
N ASP A 201 15.43 -35.36 1.44
CA ASP A 201 15.56 -36.10 0.18
C ASP A 201 17.01 -36.09 -0.29
N VAL A 202 17.44 -37.20 -0.90
CA VAL A 202 18.80 -37.35 -1.43
C VAL A 202 18.78 -37.71 -2.91
N GLY A 203 19.67 -37.08 -3.69
CA GLY A 203 19.84 -37.37 -5.11
C GLY A 203 20.89 -38.46 -5.32
N GLY A 204 20.54 -39.50 -6.09
CA GLY A 204 21.43 -40.59 -6.51
C GLY A 204 22.04 -40.38 -7.90
N ARG A 205 22.00 -39.15 -8.42
CA ARG A 205 22.42 -38.77 -9.78
C ARG A 205 21.58 -39.50 -10.85
N ILE A 206 22.17 -39.77 -12.01
CA ILE A 206 21.53 -40.40 -13.16
C ILE A 206 22.15 -41.77 -13.41
N LEU A 207 21.31 -42.70 -13.85
CA LEU A 207 21.72 -43.99 -14.38
C LEU A 207 21.31 -44.03 -15.85
N GLU A 208 22.26 -44.16 -16.75
CA GLU A 208 21.98 -44.30 -18.18
C GLU A 208 21.76 -45.77 -18.52
N MET A 209 20.59 -46.08 -19.08
CA MET A 209 20.25 -47.43 -19.55
C MET A 209 19.48 -47.33 -20.86
N SER A 210 19.99 -48.01 -21.90
CA SER A 210 19.37 -48.05 -23.24
C SER A 210 19.12 -46.65 -23.82
N GLU A 211 20.15 -45.79 -23.82
CA GLU A 211 20.10 -44.41 -24.32
C GLU A 211 19.03 -43.53 -23.63
N ARG A 212 18.63 -43.89 -22.40
CA ARG A 212 17.73 -43.11 -21.55
C ARG A 212 18.35 -42.86 -20.19
N GLU A 213 18.19 -41.65 -19.68
CA GLU A 213 18.63 -41.27 -18.33
C GLU A 213 17.51 -41.52 -17.31
N TYR A 214 17.82 -42.31 -16.28
CA TYR A 214 16.96 -42.55 -15.12
C TYR A 214 17.48 -41.78 -13.92
N PHE A 215 16.68 -40.84 -13.41
CA PHE A 215 17.01 -40.10 -12.20
C PHE A 215 16.78 -40.96 -10.95
N VAL A 216 17.82 -41.20 -10.18
CA VAL A 216 17.73 -41.93 -8.92
C VAL A 216 17.43 -40.94 -7.79
N ARG A 217 16.30 -41.11 -7.08
CA ARG A 217 15.89 -40.24 -5.96
C ARG A 217 15.58 -41.08 -4.72
N GLY A 218 16.27 -40.78 -3.62
CA GLY A 218 15.89 -41.25 -2.29
C GLY A 218 14.83 -40.33 -1.71
N ARG A 219 13.68 -40.90 -1.35
CA ARG A 219 12.58 -40.18 -0.68
C ARG A 219 12.78 -40.27 0.83
N GLY A 220 12.87 -39.12 1.49
CA GLY A 220 13.07 -39.01 2.94
C GLY A 220 12.32 -37.83 3.57
N TYR A 221 11.41 -37.19 2.83
CA TYR A 221 10.57 -36.12 3.36
C TYR A 221 9.46 -36.66 4.26
N ILE A 222 9.25 -36.00 5.40
CA ILE A 222 8.17 -36.31 6.33
C ILE A 222 6.88 -35.67 5.83
N ALA A 223 5.86 -36.48 5.53
CA ALA A 223 4.59 -35.99 5.00
C ALA A 223 3.47 -35.97 6.05
N ARG A 224 3.54 -36.88 7.04
CA ARG A 224 2.51 -37.04 8.06
C ARG A 224 3.15 -37.19 9.44
N SER A 225 2.36 -36.96 10.49
CA SER A 225 2.82 -37.11 11.87
C SER A 225 3.30 -38.54 12.19
N GLN A 226 2.72 -39.56 11.55
CA GLN A 226 3.15 -40.95 11.72
C GLN A 226 4.58 -41.18 11.22
N ASP A 227 5.00 -40.47 10.16
CA ASP A 227 6.35 -40.62 9.62
C ASP A 227 7.40 -40.13 10.65
N LEU A 228 7.06 -39.12 11.47
CA LEU A 228 7.88 -38.66 12.60
C LEU A 228 7.93 -39.67 13.75
N GLU A 229 6.82 -40.36 14.01
CA GLU A 229 6.72 -41.38 15.06
C GLU A 229 7.60 -42.60 14.77
N GLU A 230 7.80 -42.92 13.50
CA GLU A 230 8.60 -44.03 12.99
C GLU A 230 10.09 -43.71 12.84
N VAL A 231 10.52 -42.48 13.15
CA VAL A 231 11.93 -42.10 13.11
C VAL A 231 12.73 -42.92 14.11
N VAL A 232 13.77 -43.59 13.62
CA VAL A 232 14.68 -44.41 14.43
C VAL A 232 15.71 -43.51 15.13
N ILE A 233 15.76 -43.59 16.46
CA ILE A 233 16.74 -42.84 17.27
C ILE A 233 18.01 -43.67 17.48
N ARG A 234 17.84 -44.94 17.83
CA ARG A 234 18.94 -45.87 18.10
C ARG A 234 18.51 -47.29 17.77
N VAL A 235 19.44 -48.12 17.33
CA VAL A 235 19.23 -49.57 17.20
C VAL A 235 19.93 -50.25 18.38
N GLY A 236 19.19 -51.03 19.18
CA GLY A 236 19.76 -51.77 20.30
C GLY A 236 20.65 -52.92 19.86
N ALA A 237 21.45 -53.47 20.77
CA ALA A 237 22.40 -54.56 20.47
C ALA A 237 21.71 -55.83 19.93
N ALA A 238 20.44 -56.05 20.28
CA ALA A 238 19.62 -57.16 19.78
C ALA A 238 18.93 -56.87 18.44
N GLY A 239 19.23 -55.74 17.78
CA GLY A 239 18.63 -55.33 16.50
C GLY A 239 17.27 -54.65 16.60
N THR A 240 16.69 -54.50 17.79
CA THR A 240 15.41 -53.80 17.99
C THR A 240 15.62 -52.28 17.92
N PRO A 241 14.94 -51.57 17.01
CA PRO A 241 15.02 -50.11 16.93
C PRO A 241 14.21 -49.45 18.05
N VAL A 242 14.73 -48.35 18.60
CA VAL A 242 14.02 -47.43 19.48
C VAL A 242 13.56 -46.25 18.62
N LEU A 243 12.26 -46.02 18.58
CA LEU A 243 11.60 -45.04 17.74
C LEU A 243 11.22 -43.79 18.52
N VAL A 244 10.90 -42.70 17.82
CA VAL A 244 10.41 -41.47 18.45
C VAL A 244 9.13 -41.73 19.26
N ARG A 245 8.20 -42.55 18.76
CA ARG A 245 6.97 -42.91 19.49
C ARG A 245 7.21 -43.59 20.85
N ASP A 246 8.37 -44.23 21.03
CA ASP A 246 8.69 -44.93 22.27
C ASP A 246 9.11 -43.94 23.38
N VAL A 247 9.58 -42.74 23.00
CA VAL A 247 10.10 -41.73 23.94
C VAL A 247 9.40 -40.36 23.87
N ALA A 248 8.53 -40.15 22.90
CA ALA A 248 7.83 -38.90 22.66
C ALA A 248 6.43 -39.13 22.08
N THR A 249 5.55 -38.14 22.24
CA THR A 249 4.26 -38.07 21.53
C THR A 249 4.36 -37.04 20.42
N VAL A 250 3.95 -37.40 19.21
CA VAL A 250 3.91 -36.48 18.06
C VAL A 250 2.49 -35.98 17.89
N ARG A 251 2.31 -34.65 17.82
CA ARG A 251 1.01 -34.02 17.55
C ARG A 251 1.18 -32.87 16.57
N ILE A 252 0.12 -32.59 15.82
CA ILE A 252 0.04 -31.34 15.06
C ILE A 252 -0.54 -30.30 16.00
N GLY A 253 0.22 -29.24 16.24
CA GLY A 253 -0.16 -28.11 17.10
C GLY A 253 0.06 -26.79 16.37
N GLY A 254 -0.21 -25.69 17.06
CA GLY A 254 0.11 -24.35 16.60
C GLY A 254 1.44 -23.87 17.14
N ASP A 255 2.22 -23.15 16.33
CA ASP A 255 3.39 -22.41 16.82
C ASP A 255 2.98 -21.25 17.74
N ILE A 256 3.96 -20.70 18.47
CA ILE A 256 3.77 -19.58 19.38
C ILE A 256 3.21 -18.37 18.61
N ARG A 257 2.01 -17.95 18.99
CA ARG A 257 1.36 -16.77 18.38
C ARG A 257 2.04 -15.48 18.81
N ARG A 258 2.38 -14.66 17.84
CA ARG A 258 2.90 -13.29 18.04
C ARG A 258 1.82 -12.21 17.91
N GLY A 259 0.68 -12.55 17.33
CA GLY A 259 -0.50 -11.70 17.21
C GLY A 259 -1.78 -12.54 17.16
N ALA A 260 -2.87 -11.94 17.63
CA ALA A 260 -4.21 -12.50 17.53
C ALA A 260 -5.09 -11.55 16.71
N ALA A 261 -6.06 -12.10 16.00
CA ALA A 261 -7.10 -11.33 15.33
C ALA A 261 -8.45 -11.84 15.83
N GLU A 262 -9.35 -10.93 16.12
CA GLU A 262 -10.72 -11.23 16.56
C GLU A 262 -11.68 -10.47 15.65
N LEU A 263 -12.83 -11.06 15.37
CA LEU A 263 -13.88 -10.45 14.57
C LEU A 263 -15.13 -10.21 15.42
N ASP A 264 -15.52 -8.94 15.57
CA ASP A 264 -16.79 -8.49 16.16
C ASP A 264 -17.11 -9.04 17.58
N GLY A 265 -16.11 -9.49 18.33
CA GLY A 265 -16.33 -10.11 19.65
C GLY A 265 -16.89 -11.53 19.60
N HIS A 266 -16.93 -12.16 18.41
CA HIS A 266 -17.49 -13.48 18.20
C HIS A 266 -16.44 -14.60 18.19
N GLY A 267 -15.17 -14.25 18.40
CA GLY A 267 -14.07 -15.20 18.50
C GLY A 267 -12.88 -14.86 17.60
N GLU A 268 -11.79 -15.59 17.84
CA GLU A 268 -10.56 -15.43 17.09
C GLU A 268 -10.72 -15.90 15.64
N VAL A 269 -10.06 -15.19 14.72
CA VAL A 269 -10.07 -15.46 13.28
C VAL A 269 -8.66 -15.35 12.70
N VAL A 270 -8.53 -15.71 11.43
CA VAL A 270 -7.34 -15.43 10.63
C VAL A 270 -7.64 -14.23 9.74
N SER A 271 -6.75 -13.25 9.71
CA SER A 271 -6.89 -12.03 8.90
C SER A 271 -5.75 -11.90 7.90
N GLY A 272 -6.04 -11.26 6.78
CA GLY A 272 -5.07 -10.86 5.77
C GLY A 272 -5.10 -9.36 5.55
N ILE A 273 -3.93 -8.74 5.58
CA ILE A 273 -3.72 -7.32 5.32
C ILE A 273 -3.03 -7.17 3.97
N VAL A 274 -3.68 -6.46 3.05
CA VAL A 274 -3.11 -6.14 1.74
C VAL A 274 -2.38 -4.81 1.84
N VAL A 275 -1.09 -4.85 1.57
CA VAL A 275 -0.20 -3.70 1.56
C VAL A 275 0.06 -3.30 0.11
N MET A 276 -0.35 -2.08 -0.23
CA MET A 276 -0.13 -1.47 -1.54
C MET A 276 1.33 -1.06 -1.72
N ARG A 277 1.83 -1.16 -2.95
CA ARG A 277 3.14 -0.67 -3.33
C ARG A 277 3.20 0.85 -3.33
N TYR A 278 4.36 1.39 -2.98
CA TYR A 278 4.61 2.82 -3.07
C TYR A 278 4.35 3.36 -4.50
N GLY A 279 3.66 4.49 -4.59
CA GLY A 279 3.35 5.18 -5.84
C GLY A 279 2.19 4.59 -6.67
N GLU A 280 1.52 3.54 -6.20
CA GLU A 280 0.33 2.99 -6.86
C GLU A 280 -0.97 3.69 -6.43
N ASN A 281 -2.01 3.57 -7.25
CA ASN A 281 -3.34 4.09 -6.96
C ASN A 281 -4.11 3.13 -6.03
N ALA A 282 -4.45 3.61 -4.82
CA ALA A 282 -5.14 2.83 -3.81
C ALA A 282 -6.48 2.27 -4.28
N LEU A 283 -7.32 3.10 -4.90
CA LEU A 283 -8.64 2.70 -5.37
C LEU A 283 -8.56 1.60 -6.43
N ASP A 284 -7.62 1.71 -7.37
CA ASP A 284 -7.44 0.72 -8.43
C ASP A 284 -6.87 -0.60 -7.92
N VAL A 285 -5.94 -0.56 -6.95
CA VAL A 285 -5.42 -1.77 -6.30
C VAL A 285 -6.53 -2.48 -5.53
N ILE A 286 -7.32 -1.75 -4.74
CA ILE A 286 -8.45 -2.32 -3.98
C ILE A 286 -9.46 -3.00 -4.91
N ARG A 287 -9.87 -2.32 -6.00
CA ARG A 287 -10.80 -2.90 -6.99
C ARG A 287 -10.25 -4.13 -7.69
N ARG A 288 -8.92 -4.20 -7.92
CA ARG A 288 -8.26 -5.39 -8.48
C ARG A 288 -8.27 -6.54 -7.45
N VAL A 289 -8.01 -6.24 -6.18
CA VAL A 289 -8.03 -7.21 -5.07
C VAL A 289 -9.44 -7.76 -4.84
N GLU A 290 -10.46 -6.91 -4.78
CA GLU A 290 -11.87 -7.32 -4.61
C GLU A 290 -12.32 -8.23 -5.75
N ARG A 291 -12.00 -7.89 -7.01
CA ARG A 291 -12.26 -8.77 -8.17
C ARG A 291 -11.54 -10.11 -8.07
N LYS A 292 -10.29 -10.12 -7.58
CA LYS A 292 -9.52 -11.35 -7.39
C LYS A 292 -10.13 -12.22 -6.30
N LEU A 293 -10.57 -11.63 -5.19
CA LEU A 293 -11.28 -12.33 -4.11
C LEU A 293 -12.59 -12.93 -4.61
N GLU A 294 -13.38 -12.19 -5.39
CA GLU A 294 -14.62 -12.69 -6.00
C GLU A 294 -14.36 -13.93 -6.86
N ALA A 295 -13.33 -13.87 -7.71
CA ALA A 295 -12.94 -15.01 -8.55
C ALA A 295 -12.50 -16.22 -7.71
N LEU A 296 -11.85 -15.99 -6.57
CA LEU A 296 -11.37 -17.04 -5.66
C LEU A 296 -12.46 -17.65 -4.79
N ARG A 297 -13.63 -17.00 -4.64
CA ARG A 297 -14.73 -17.52 -3.80
C ARG A 297 -15.13 -18.95 -4.15
N THR A 298 -15.10 -19.31 -5.43
CA THR A 298 -15.42 -20.66 -5.90
C THR A 298 -14.35 -21.71 -5.56
N SER A 299 -13.11 -21.28 -5.34
CA SER A 299 -11.98 -22.14 -4.97
C SER A 299 -11.81 -22.30 -3.46
N LEU A 300 -12.58 -21.56 -2.65
CA LEU A 300 -12.51 -21.67 -1.20
C LEU A 300 -13.13 -22.99 -0.71
N PRO A 301 -12.57 -23.60 0.35
CA PRO A 301 -13.18 -24.77 0.96
C PRO A 301 -14.63 -24.50 1.39
N PRO A 302 -15.53 -25.49 1.29
CA PRO A 302 -16.93 -25.30 1.67
C PRO A 302 -17.08 -24.78 3.10
N GLY A 303 -17.79 -23.67 3.28
CA GLY A 303 -18.05 -23.04 4.58
C GLY A 303 -17.10 -21.89 4.93
N VAL A 304 -15.96 -21.77 4.25
CA VAL A 304 -15.01 -20.66 4.42
C VAL A 304 -15.50 -19.45 3.63
N GLU A 305 -15.59 -18.32 4.32
CA GLU A 305 -15.98 -17.01 3.78
C GLU A 305 -14.87 -15.99 4.03
N VAL A 306 -14.61 -15.14 3.03
CA VAL A 306 -13.75 -13.97 3.17
C VAL A 306 -14.63 -12.77 3.48
N VAL A 307 -14.54 -12.26 4.70
CA VAL A 307 -15.29 -11.09 5.17
C VAL A 307 -14.37 -9.87 5.14
N THR A 308 -14.77 -8.82 4.41
CA THR A 308 -14.02 -7.56 4.39
C THR A 308 -14.16 -6.84 5.72
N VAL A 309 -13.04 -6.52 6.37
CA VAL A 309 -13.00 -5.81 7.66
C VAL A 309 -12.67 -4.33 7.46
N TYR A 310 -11.79 -4.03 6.51
CA TYR A 310 -11.40 -2.67 6.19
C TYR A 310 -11.19 -2.52 4.69
N SER A 311 -11.78 -1.48 4.10
CA SER A 311 -11.52 -1.07 2.72
C SER A 311 -11.42 0.44 2.65
N ARG A 312 -10.26 0.94 2.22
CA ARG A 312 -10.05 2.39 2.03
C ARG A 312 -10.88 2.96 0.89
N ALA A 313 -11.31 2.13 -0.07
CA ALA A 313 -12.08 2.55 -1.24
C ALA A 313 -13.35 3.32 -0.84
N GLY A 314 -14.07 2.85 0.19
CA GLY A 314 -15.29 3.53 0.65
C GLY A 314 -15.05 4.96 1.16
N LEU A 315 -13.88 5.25 1.74
CA LEU A 315 -13.52 6.63 2.12
C LEU A 315 -13.18 7.47 0.88
N ILE A 316 -12.39 6.93 -0.04
CA ILE A 316 -11.99 7.61 -1.29
C ILE A 316 -13.23 7.96 -2.12
N GLU A 317 -14.15 7.02 -2.29
CA GLU A 317 -15.38 7.22 -3.08
C GLU A 317 -16.30 8.27 -2.44
N ARG A 318 -16.51 8.22 -1.11
CA ARG A 318 -17.28 9.25 -0.40
C ARG A 318 -16.61 10.63 -0.46
N ALA A 319 -15.28 10.69 -0.38
CA ALA A 319 -14.53 11.94 -0.50
C ALA A 319 -14.72 12.56 -1.88
N ILE A 320 -14.56 11.76 -2.94
CA ILE A 320 -14.79 12.19 -4.33
C ILE A 320 -16.23 12.63 -4.53
N ASP A 321 -17.20 11.88 -4.00
CA ASP A 321 -18.62 12.19 -4.14
C ASP A 321 -19.00 13.50 -3.42
N THR A 322 -18.53 13.67 -2.17
CA THR A 322 -18.72 14.92 -1.39
C THR A 322 -18.19 16.12 -2.14
N LEU A 323 -17.02 15.96 -2.74
CA LEU A 323 -16.33 17.02 -3.47
C LEU A 323 -16.98 17.31 -4.83
N LYS A 324 -17.44 16.28 -5.55
CA LYS A 324 -18.25 16.45 -6.76
C LYS A 324 -19.55 17.18 -6.43
N HIS A 325 -20.20 16.83 -5.31
CA HIS A 325 -21.37 17.54 -4.83
C HIS A 325 -21.07 19.00 -4.52
N ALA A 326 -20.01 19.28 -3.77
CA ALA A 326 -19.59 20.65 -3.44
C ALA A 326 -19.27 21.48 -4.70
N LEU A 327 -18.50 20.93 -5.65
CA LEU A 327 -18.17 21.63 -6.91
C LEU A 327 -19.43 21.92 -7.75
N VAL A 328 -20.39 20.99 -7.78
CA VAL A 328 -21.66 21.21 -8.48
C VAL A 328 -22.51 22.26 -7.77
N GLU A 329 -22.58 22.25 -6.44
CA GLU A 329 -23.26 23.27 -5.64
C GLU A 329 -22.64 24.66 -5.86
N GLU A 330 -21.31 24.77 -5.78
CA GLU A 330 -20.57 26.00 -6.08
C GLU A 330 -20.85 26.48 -7.49
N MET A 331 -20.76 25.60 -8.50
CA MET A 331 -21.09 25.95 -9.88
C MET A 331 -22.52 26.49 -10.02
N ILE A 332 -23.50 25.85 -9.36
CA ILE A 332 -24.91 26.28 -9.42
C ILE A 332 -25.10 27.63 -8.74
N VAL A 333 -24.58 27.80 -7.53
CA VAL A 333 -24.71 29.04 -6.75
C VAL A 333 -24.03 30.19 -7.49
N VAL A 334 -22.81 29.99 -7.97
CA VAL A 334 -22.08 30.98 -8.75
C VAL A 334 -22.81 31.32 -10.04
N SER A 335 -23.29 30.32 -10.78
CA SER A 335 -24.10 30.55 -11.99
C SER A 335 -25.37 31.36 -11.70
N LEU A 336 -26.06 31.08 -10.60
CA LEU A 336 -27.27 31.79 -10.18
C LEU A 336 -26.96 33.26 -9.86
N VAL A 337 -25.88 33.52 -9.12
CA VAL A 337 -25.43 34.88 -8.79
C VAL A 337 -25.10 35.64 -10.08
N ILE A 338 -24.35 35.03 -11.01
CA ILE A 338 -23.99 35.64 -12.30
C ILE A 338 -25.24 36.01 -13.11
N ILE A 339 -26.22 35.09 -13.20
CA ILE A 339 -27.48 35.35 -13.91
C ILE A 339 -28.26 36.50 -13.26
N LEU A 340 -28.29 36.55 -11.93
CA LEU A 340 -29.00 37.59 -11.17
C LEU A 340 -28.38 38.98 -11.38
N PHE A 341 -27.06 39.09 -11.39
CA PHE A 341 -26.36 40.37 -11.56
C PHE A 341 -26.36 40.86 -13.02
N LEU A 342 -26.19 39.95 -13.99
CA LEU A 342 -26.10 40.34 -15.40
C LEU A 342 -27.47 40.54 -16.08
N LEU A 343 -28.55 39.94 -15.56
CA LEU A 343 -29.93 39.98 -16.10
C LEU A 343 -30.05 39.66 -17.62
N HIS A 344 -29.00 39.13 -18.23
CA HIS A 344 -28.91 38.82 -19.66
C HIS A 344 -28.27 37.44 -19.85
N LEU A 345 -29.10 36.45 -20.17
CA LEU A 345 -28.72 35.02 -20.19
C LEU A 345 -27.53 34.72 -21.12
N ARG A 346 -27.43 35.40 -22.27
CA ARG A 346 -26.31 35.19 -23.20
C ARG A 346 -24.97 35.68 -22.65
N SER A 347 -24.98 36.74 -21.84
CA SER A 347 -23.77 37.26 -21.20
C SER A 347 -23.35 36.37 -20.03
N ALA A 348 -24.33 35.87 -19.26
CA ALA A 348 -24.10 34.96 -18.16
C ALA A 348 -23.57 33.58 -18.61
N LEU A 349 -23.94 33.12 -19.81
CA LEU A 349 -23.45 31.84 -20.34
C LEU A 349 -21.93 31.80 -20.52
N LEU A 350 -21.27 32.94 -20.75
CA LEU A 350 -19.83 32.97 -20.99
C LEU A 350 -19.04 32.56 -19.73
N PRO A 351 -19.22 33.20 -18.55
CA PRO A 351 -18.61 32.71 -17.32
C PRO A 351 -19.03 31.30 -16.91
N ILE A 352 -20.32 30.95 -17.09
CA ILE A 352 -20.85 29.64 -16.70
C ILE A 352 -20.15 28.49 -17.44
N VAL A 353 -19.87 28.66 -18.74
CA VAL A 353 -19.15 27.65 -19.54
C VAL A 353 -17.65 27.64 -19.25
N SER A 354 -17.11 28.76 -18.79
CA SER A 354 -15.69 28.86 -18.46
C SER A 354 -15.32 28.08 -17.19
N ILE A 355 -16.20 28.04 -16.18
CA ILE A 355 -15.94 27.32 -14.92
C ILE A 355 -15.59 25.84 -15.14
N PRO A 356 -16.42 25.01 -15.83
CA PRO A 356 -16.06 23.62 -16.11
C PRO A 356 -14.76 23.49 -16.91
N LEU A 357 -14.50 24.42 -17.83
CA LEU A 357 -13.28 24.40 -18.64
C LEU A 357 -12.04 24.69 -17.79
N ALA A 358 -12.11 25.64 -16.86
CA ALA A 358 -11.05 25.96 -15.92
C ALA A 358 -10.76 24.79 -14.97
N VAL A 359 -11.81 24.14 -14.45
CA VAL A 359 -11.68 22.93 -13.62
C VAL A 359 -11.04 21.78 -14.42
N LEU A 360 -11.45 21.54 -15.67
CA LEU A 360 -10.79 20.53 -16.50
C LEU A 360 -9.33 20.89 -16.78
N ALA A 361 -9.05 22.15 -17.08
CA ALA A 361 -7.70 22.61 -17.37
C ALA A 361 -6.75 22.45 -16.17
N SER A 362 -7.24 22.55 -14.92
CA SER A 362 -6.41 22.38 -13.72
C SER A 362 -5.92 20.94 -13.50
N PHE A 363 -6.60 19.93 -14.05
CA PHE A 363 -6.11 18.55 -14.02
C PHE A 363 -4.86 18.32 -14.88
N ILE A 364 -4.61 19.16 -15.90
CA ILE A 364 -3.44 19.04 -16.77
C ILE A 364 -2.13 19.19 -15.98
N PRO A 365 -1.86 20.29 -15.26
CA PRO A 365 -0.65 20.42 -14.46
C PRO A 365 -0.59 19.39 -13.32
N LEU A 366 -1.71 19.03 -12.68
CA LEU A 366 -1.73 17.99 -11.65
C LEU A 366 -1.23 16.65 -12.19
N TYR A 367 -1.72 16.24 -13.37
CA TYR A 367 -1.27 15.01 -14.02
C TYR A 367 0.20 15.08 -14.47
N LEU A 368 0.64 16.20 -15.04
CA LEU A 368 2.03 16.38 -15.49
C LEU A 368 3.04 16.39 -14.32
N LEU A 369 2.64 16.92 -13.17
CA LEU A 369 3.45 16.94 -11.94
C LEU A 369 3.31 15.64 -11.12
N GLY A 370 2.42 14.72 -11.52
CA GLY A 370 2.18 13.47 -10.80
C GLY A 370 1.52 13.66 -9.43
N ILE A 371 0.83 14.78 -9.21
CA ILE A 371 0.13 15.09 -7.96
C ILE A 371 -1.21 14.34 -7.96
N PRO A 372 -1.51 13.50 -6.95
CA PRO A 372 -2.77 12.79 -6.88
C PRO A 372 -3.95 13.75 -6.64
N ALA A 373 -5.09 13.39 -7.21
CA ALA A 373 -6.37 14.02 -6.96
C ALA A 373 -6.91 13.59 -5.59
N THR A 374 -6.78 14.49 -4.61
CA THR A 374 -7.20 14.31 -3.21
C THR A 374 -8.17 15.41 -2.77
N ILE A 375 -8.74 15.30 -1.57
CA ILE A 375 -9.60 16.37 -1.02
C ILE A 375 -8.85 17.71 -0.98
N MET A 376 -7.55 17.71 -0.68
CA MET A 376 -6.74 18.93 -0.59
C MET A 376 -6.51 19.56 -1.97
N SER A 377 -6.09 18.77 -2.95
CA SER A 377 -5.81 19.29 -4.30
C SER A 377 -7.08 19.81 -4.99
N LEU A 378 -8.20 19.11 -4.84
CA LEU A 378 -9.47 19.57 -5.40
C LEU A 378 -10.13 20.68 -4.56
N GLY A 379 -9.90 20.73 -3.25
CA GLY A 379 -10.27 21.89 -2.42
C GLY A 379 -9.54 23.15 -2.88
N GLY A 380 -8.27 23.03 -3.27
CA GLY A 380 -7.52 24.12 -3.92
C GLY A 380 -8.18 24.58 -5.22
N ILE A 381 -8.66 23.65 -6.06
CA ILE A 381 -9.43 23.97 -7.26
C ILE A 381 -10.73 24.70 -6.90
N ALA A 382 -11.48 24.24 -5.90
CA ALA A 382 -12.72 24.86 -5.45
C ALA A 382 -12.51 26.33 -5.01
N ILE A 383 -11.48 26.60 -4.20
CA ILE A 383 -11.10 27.96 -3.80
C ILE A 383 -10.73 28.82 -5.03
N ALA A 384 -10.01 28.24 -5.99
CA ALA A 384 -9.58 28.95 -7.20
C ALA A 384 -10.74 29.30 -8.16
N ILE A 385 -11.84 28.54 -8.15
CA ILE A 385 -13.04 28.83 -8.98
C ILE A 385 -13.59 30.22 -8.63
N GLY A 386 -13.72 30.53 -7.34
CA GLY A 386 -14.25 31.83 -6.89
C GLY A 386 -13.44 33.03 -7.44
N ALA A 387 -12.12 32.95 -7.36
CA ALA A 387 -11.23 34.01 -7.88
C ALA A 387 -11.22 34.10 -9.42
N THR A 388 -11.33 32.95 -10.09
CA THR A 388 -11.35 32.90 -11.57
C THR A 388 -12.63 33.54 -12.11
N VAL A 389 -13.77 33.27 -11.48
CA VAL A 389 -15.06 33.80 -11.89
C VAL A 389 -15.16 35.30 -11.67
N ASP A 390 -14.62 35.83 -10.56
CA ASP A 390 -14.62 37.26 -10.28
C ASP A 390 -13.99 38.06 -11.44
N ALA A 391 -12.82 37.62 -11.91
CA ALA A 391 -12.14 38.19 -13.08
C ALA A 391 -13.02 38.18 -14.35
N GLU A 392 -13.77 37.10 -14.58
CA GLU A 392 -14.66 36.98 -15.73
C GLU A 392 -15.88 37.89 -15.63
N ILE A 393 -16.49 38.00 -14.45
CA ILE A 393 -17.63 38.89 -14.20
C ILE A 393 -17.22 40.33 -14.46
N VAL A 394 -16.07 40.78 -13.94
CA VAL A 394 -15.59 42.16 -14.13
C VAL A 394 -15.37 42.47 -15.61
N MET A 395 -14.85 41.51 -16.39
CA MET A 395 -14.70 41.67 -17.85
C MET A 395 -16.05 41.79 -18.56
N VAL A 396 -17.01 40.92 -18.21
CA VAL A 396 -18.36 40.93 -18.83
C VAL A 396 -19.13 42.19 -18.45
N GLU A 397 -19.02 42.65 -17.20
CA GLU A 397 -19.66 43.89 -16.73
C GLU A 397 -19.08 45.11 -17.44
N ALA A 398 -17.76 45.21 -17.56
CA ALA A 398 -17.11 46.30 -18.28
C ALA A 398 -17.54 46.35 -19.76
N ALA A 399 -17.62 45.18 -20.40
CA ALA A 399 -18.15 45.04 -21.75
C ALA A 399 -19.62 45.49 -21.84
N HIS A 400 -20.45 45.13 -20.86
CA HIS A 400 -21.87 45.51 -20.82
C HIS A 400 -22.03 47.02 -20.64
N LYS A 401 -21.26 47.61 -19.72
CA LYS A 401 -21.28 49.04 -19.42
C LYS A 401 -20.84 49.91 -20.60
N LYS A 402 -19.92 49.43 -21.44
CA LYS A 402 -19.49 50.14 -22.67
C LYS A 402 -20.55 50.08 -23.78
N LEU A 403 -21.40 49.06 -23.77
CA LEU A 403 -22.52 48.88 -24.70
C LEU A 403 -23.80 49.56 -24.18
N GLU A 404 -23.82 50.01 -22.93
CA GLU A 404 -24.94 50.71 -22.33
C GLU A 404 -25.08 52.11 -22.95
N GLY A 405 -26.21 52.35 -23.63
CA GLY A 405 -26.48 53.61 -24.34
C GLY A 405 -26.10 53.64 -25.82
N THR A 406 -25.60 52.54 -26.39
CA THR A 406 -25.31 52.42 -27.83
C THR A 406 -26.53 51.84 -28.60
N PRO A 407 -26.81 52.22 -29.86
CA PRO A 407 -28.00 51.76 -30.58
C PRO A 407 -28.04 50.23 -30.79
N PRO A 408 -29.21 49.57 -30.72
CA PRO A 408 -29.31 48.11 -30.87
C PRO A 408 -28.88 47.59 -32.26
N ASP A 409 -28.88 48.44 -33.30
CA ASP A 409 -28.49 48.11 -34.68
C ASP A 409 -27.04 48.51 -35.03
N LEU A 410 -26.12 48.43 -34.05
CA LEU A 410 -24.70 48.69 -34.32
C LEU A 410 -24.11 47.74 -35.36
N PRO A 411 -23.29 48.26 -36.30
CA PRO A 411 -22.46 47.42 -37.15
C PRO A 411 -21.60 46.46 -36.31
N PRO A 412 -21.47 45.19 -36.70
CA PRO A 412 -20.67 44.19 -35.94
C PRO A 412 -19.25 44.66 -35.64
N ALA A 413 -18.62 45.38 -36.57
CA ALA A 413 -17.26 45.92 -36.40
C ALA A 413 -17.17 47.01 -35.32
N GLU A 414 -18.22 47.82 -35.14
CA GLU A 414 -18.26 48.87 -34.13
C GLU A 414 -18.53 48.28 -32.74
N ARG A 415 -19.35 47.23 -32.68
CA ARG A 415 -19.54 46.42 -31.47
C ARG A 415 -18.27 45.70 -31.04
N GLU A 416 -17.52 45.10 -31.97
CA GLU A 416 -16.23 44.47 -31.67
C GLU A 416 -15.20 45.47 -31.15
N ARG A 417 -15.16 46.68 -31.73
CA ARG A 417 -14.32 47.77 -31.24
C ARG A 417 -14.72 48.20 -29.83
N LEU A 418 -16.02 48.36 -29.59
CA LEU A 418 -16.72 48.45 -28.30
C LEU A 418 -16.09 47.57 -27.22
N LEU A 419 -16.18 46.27 -27.49
CA LEU A 419 -15.75 45.20 -26.62
C LEU A 419 -14.23 45.18 -26.45
N ALA A 420 -13.46 45.44 -27.51
CA ALA A 420 -12.01 45.49 -27.44
C ALA A 420 -11.50 46.67 -26.60
N GLU A 421 -12.17 47.83 -26.65
CA GLU A 421 -11.86 48.99 -25.80
C GLU A 421 -12.16 48.69 -24.33
N ALA A 422 -13.33 48.09 -24.04
CA ALA A 422 -13.66 47.64 -22.69
C ALA A 422 -12.64 46.62 -22.14
N ALA A 423 -12.25 45.63 -22.97
CA ALA A 423 -11.24 44.65 -22.59
C ALA A 423 -9.88 45.30 -22.31
N ARG A 424 -9.44 46.25 -23.14
CA ARG A 424 -8.15 46.95 -22.94
C ARG A 424 -8.10 47.75 -21.64
N GLU A 425 -9.22 48.32 -21.22
CA GLU A 425 -9.32 49.12 -20.01
C GLU A 425 -9.15 48.26 -18.74
N VAL A 426 -9.72 47.06 -18.74
CA VAL A 426 -9.85 46.23 -17.53
C VAL A 426 -8.85 45.07 -17.48
N THR A 427 -8.35 44.58 -18.62
CA THR A 427 -7.37 43.47 -18.69
C THR A 427 -6.15 43.68 -17.79
N PRO A 428 -5.50 44.87 -17.74
CA PRO A 428 -4.35 45.07 -16.87
C PRO A 428 -4.72 44.88 -15.39
N ALA A 429 -5.85 45.42 -14.95
CA ALA A 429 -6.31 45.32 -13.58
C ALA A 429 -6.62 43.87 -13.17
N ILE A 430 -7.35 43.13 -14.03
CA ILE A 430 -7.65 41.71 -13.82
C ILE A 430 -6.36 40.88 -13.78
N PHE A 431 -5.45 41.11 -14.73
CA PHE A 431 -4.20 40.38 -14.82
C PHE A 431 -3.32 40.58 -13.56
N PHE A 432 -3.15 41.82 -13.11
CA PHE A 432 -2.39 42.09 -11.90
C PHE A 432 -3.08 41.56 -10.64
N SER A 433 -4.41 41.60 -10.56
CA SER A 433 -5.16 41.01 -9.45
C SER A 433 -4.93 39.50 -9.34
N LEU A 434 -5.10 38.77 -10.46
CA LEU A 434 -4.84 37.33 -10.51
C LEU A 434 -3.37 36.99 -10.25
N LEU A 435 -2.44 37.82 -10.73
CA LEU A 435 -1.02 37.66 -10.47
C LEU A 435 -0.69 37.85 -8.98
N ILE A 436 -1.30 38.82 -8.31
CA ILE A 436 -1.13 39.03 -6.86
C ILE A 436 -1.63 37.81 -6.09
N ILE A 437 -2.77 37.22 -6.48
CA ILE A 437 -3.27 35.98 -5.89
C ILE A 437 -2.28 34.83 -6.12
N ALA A 438 -1.79 34.64 -7.36
CA ALA A 438 -0.82 33.59 -7.65
C ALA A 438 0.49 33.76 -6.85
N VAL A 439 1.01 34.99 -6.78
CA VAL A 439 2.25 35.31 -6.05
C VAL A 439 2.06 35.20 -4.54
N SER A 440 0.89 35.54 -4.00
CA SER A 440 0.60 35.42 -2.57
C SER A 440 0.52 33.96 -2.10
N PHE A 441 0.30 33.01 -3.02
CA PHE A 441 0.38 31.57 -2.74
C PHE A 441 1.80 30.99 -2.82
N ILE A 442 2.78 31.70 -3.42
CA ILE A 442 4.17 31.20 -3.51
C ILE A 442 4.78 30.83 -2.14
N PRO A 443 4.59 31.60 -1.05
CA PRO A 443 5.11 31.24 0.26
C PRO A 443 4.63 29.89 0.81
N VAL A 444 3.47 29.39 0.36
CA VAL A 444 2.92 28.08 0.79
C VAL A 444 3.84 26.94 0.34
N PHE A 445 4.47 27.05 -0.84
CA PHE A 445 5.46 26.07 -1.31
C PHE A 445 6.76 26.06 -0.49
N GLY A 446 6.95 27.02 0.42
CA GLY A 446 8.05 27.03 1.38
C GLY A 446 7.82 26.14 2.60
N LEU A 447 6.61 25.57 2.77
CA LEU A 447 6.31 24.61 3.83
C LEU A 447 7.04 23.28 3.57
N THR A 448 7.64 22.71 4.61
CA THR A 448 8.39 21.45 4.53
C THR A 448 7.71 20.33 5.33
N GLY A 449 8.07 19.08 5.04
CA GLY A 449 7.56 17.90 5.73
C GLY A 449 6.06 17.71 5.55
N GLN A 450 5.37 17.24 6.60
CA GLN A 450 3.95 16.89 6.52
C GLN A 450 3.06 18.07 6.13
N ALA A 451 3.38 19.29 6.56
CA ALA A 451 2.61 20.47 6.18
C ALA A 451 2.73 20.78 4.69
N GLY A 452 3.94 20.70 4.13
CA GLY A 452 4.18 20.92 2.69
C GLY A 452 3.62 19.83 1.78
N ARG A 453 3.39 18.61 2.28
CA ARG A 453 2.71 17.55 1.52
C ARG A 453 1.19 17.67 1.56
N LEU A 454 0.65 18.34 2.58
CA LEU A 454 -0.78 18.46 2.79
C LEU A 454 -1.38 19.64 2.01
N PHE A 455 -0.68 20.78 1.97
CA PHE A 455 -1.10 22.03 1.33
C PHE A 455 -0.32 22.25 0.03
#